data_AF-A0A915ZER6-F1
#
_entry.id   AF-A0A915ZER6-F1
#
_cell.length_a   1.000
_cell.length_b   1.000
_cell.length_c   1.000
_cell.angle_alpha   90.00
_cell.angle_beta   90.00
_cell.angle_gamma   90.00
#
_symmetry.space_group_name_H-M   'P 1'
#
loop_
_entity.id
_entity.type
_entity.pdbx_description
1 polymer ?
#
loop_
_entity_poly.entity_id
_entity_poly.type
_entity_poly.pdbx_seq_one_letter_code
_entity_poly.pdbx_strand_id
1 'polypeptide(L)'
;MADITLFCLIQGNANALPQAFSLSINRNEDIGQLKKAIKAKKISDFKFFDANRLRIWKVQICADNDKELSELTLHNNEQLLAKMKVNSYFTDKPLDNHIHIVVKPLELIHISLKLVLEAGLLREGGSVEYLGRYRIYRAMLHERYLCTEEPKNQRYDLSGSPR
;
A
#
# COMPACT_ATOMS: atom_id res chain seq x y z
N MET A 1 -0.99 22.94 -20.95
CA MET A 1 -0.43 21.96 -20.00
C MET A 1 -0.79 20.58 -20.51
N ALA A 2 0.17 19.66 -20.62
CA ALA A 2 -0.08 18.31 -21.14
C ALA A 2 -0.22 17.33 -19.97
N ASP A 3 -1.36 16.68 -19.89
CA ASP A 3 -1.59 15.63 -18.90
C ASP A 3 -1.10 14.27 -19.44
N ILE A 4 -0.82 13.35 -18.52
CA ILE A 4 -0.43 11.98 -18.80
C ILE A 4 -1.30 11.04 -17.98
N THR A 5 -1.84 10.01 -18.63
CA THR A 5 -2.59 8.94 -17.96
C THR A 5 -1.65 7.77 -17.68
N LEU A 6 -1.59 7.35 -16.43
CA LEU A 6 -0.72 6.30 -15.94
C LEU A 6 -1.54 5.19 -15.27
N PHE A 7 -1.21 3.93 -15.56
CA PHE A 7 -1.79 2.78 -14.87
C PHE A 7 -0.89 2.37 -13.72
N CYS A 8 -1.49 2.33 -12.53
CA CYS A 8 -0.83 2.07 -11.27
C CYS A 8 -1.27 0.74 -10.69
N LEU A 9 -0.33 -0.03 -10.14
CA LEU A 9 -0.57 -1.29 -9.46
C LEU A 9 -0.02 -1.24 -8.04
N ILE A 10 -0.74 -1.80 -7.07
CA ILE A 10 -0.27 -1.91 -5.68
C ILE A 10 0.36 -3.29 -5.47
N GLN A 11 1.63 -3.34 -5.05
CA GLN A 11 2.34 -4.58 -4.78
C GLN A 11 1.84 -5.25 -3.49
N GLY A 12 1.69 -6.58 -3.49
CA GLY A 12 1.33 -7.38 -2.30
C GLY A 12 -0.14 -7.77 -2.21
N ASN A 13 -0.96 -7.46 -3.22
CA ASN A 13 -2.33 -7.93 -3.29
C ASN A 13 -2.42 -9.21 -4.13
N ALA A 14 -2.87 -10.31 -3.52
CA ALA A 14 -2.90 -11.65 -4.13
C ALA A 14 -3.80 -11.79 -5.38
N ASN A 15 -4.50 -10.72 -5.79
CA ASN A 15 -5.27 -10.60 -7.04
C ASN A 15 -4.95 -9.27 -7.74
N ALA A 16 -3.68 -9.09 -8.11
CA ALA A 16 -3.07 -7.80 -8.50
C ALA A 16 -3.71 -7.13 -9.73
N LEU A 17 -4.04 -7.90 -10.77
CA LEU A 17 -4.51 -7.37 -12.07
C LEU A 17 -5.83 -6.58 -12.05
N PRO A 18 -6.94 -7.11 -11.48
CA PRO A 18 -8.20 -6.38 -11.44
C PRO A 18 -8.17 -5.12 -10.57
N GLN A 19 -7.05 -4.87 -9.87
CA GLN A 19 -6.91 -3.76 -8.93
C GLN A 19 -6.03 -2.63 -9.44
N ALA A 20 -5.42 -2.80 -10.62
CA ALA A 20 -4.78 -1.71 -11.33
C ALA A 20 -5.78 -0.60 -11.59
N PHE A 21 -5.32 0.64 -11.50
CA PHE A 21 -6.17 1.82 -11.67
C PHE A 21 -5.47 2.88 -12.49
N SER A 22 -6.25 3.64 -13.25
CA SER A 22 -5.75 4.78 -14.00
C SER A 22 -5.72 6.04 -13.15
N LEU A 23 -4.72 6.87 -13.41
CA LEU A 23 -4.52 8.18 -12.81
C LEU A 23 -4.03 9.16 -13.87
N SER A 24 -4.71 10.30 -14.00
CA SER A 24 -4.24 11.42 -14.83
C SER A 24 -3.52 12.44 -13.96
N ILE A 25 -2.38 12.93 -14.44
CA ILE A 25 -1.60 13.98 -13.78
C ILE A 25 -0.94 14.87 -14.83
N ASN A 26 -0.68 16.13 -14.48
CA ASN A 26 0.07 17.02 -15.33
C ASN A 26 1.56 16.63 -15.37
N ARG A 27 2.12 16.59 -16.58
CA ARG A 27 3.52 16.16 -16.83
C ARG A 27 4.57 17.05 -16.16
N ASN A 28 4.25 18.31 -15.87
CA ASN A 28 5.15 19.26 -15.23
C ASN A 28 5.13 19.19 -13.71
N GLU A 29 4.19 18.44 -13.11
CA GLU A 29 4.13 18.21 -11.68
C GLU A 29 5.29 17.33 -11.21
N ASP A 30 5.61 17.45 -9.92
CA ASP A 30 6.60 16.60 -9.29
C ASP A 30 6.03 15.23 -8.88
N ILE A 31 6.93 14.27 -8.71
CA ILE A 31 6.58 12.91 -8.27
C ILE A 31 5.97 12.91 -6.86
N GLY A 32 6.25 13.91 -6.02
CA GLY A 32 5.56 14.09 -4.75
C GLY A 32 4.05 14.33 -4.92
N GLN A 33 3.64 15.14 -5.89
CA GLN A 33 2.23 15.33 -6.26
C GLN A 33 1.62 14.06 -6.82
N LEU A 34 2.36 13.30 -7.64
CA LEU A 34 1.94 11.98 -8.10
C LEU A 34 1.64 11.03 -6.94
N LYS A 35 2.50 10.98 -5.92
CA LYS A 35 2.28 10.16 -4.72
C LYS A 35 1.02 10.60 -3.95
N LYS A 36 0.77 11.91 -3.83
CA LYS A 36 -0.46 12.44 -3.20
C LYS A 36 -1.70 12.04 -3.98
N ALA A 37 -1.64 12.14 -5.31
CA ALA A 37 -2.74 11.77 -6.19
C ALA A 37 -3.05 10.25 -6.13
N ILE A 38 -2.01 9.41 -6.09
CA ILE A 38 -2.13 7.96 -5.84
C ILE A 38 -2.84 7.69 -4.51
N LYS A 39 -2.39 8.33 -3.41
CA LYS A 39 -3.02 8.21 -2.09
C LYS A 39 -4.49 8.63 -2.12
N ALA A 40 -4.80 9.76 -2.76
CA ALA A 40 -6.17 10.28 -2.87
C ALA A 40 -7.09 9.36 -3.70
N LYS A 41 -6.55 8.66 -4.69
CA LYS A 41 -7.32 7.70 -5.51
C LYS A 41 -7.59 6.39 -4.78
N LYS A 42 -6.69 5.97 -3.90
CA LYS A 42 -6.74 4.72 -3.11
C LYS A 42 -6.67 5.00 -1.62
N ILE A 43 -7.55 5.89 -1.12
CA ILE A 43 -7.56 6.34 0.27
C ILE A 43 -7.72 5.15 1.22
N SER A 44 -8.58 4.18 0.90
CA SER A 44 -8.80 3.01 1.76
C SER A 44 -7.51 2.20 1.95
N ASP A 45 -6.71 2.04 0.91
CA ASP A 45 -5.45 1.30 0.95
C ASP A 45 -4.30 2.09 1.61
N PHE A 46 -4.37 3.43 1.55
CA PHE A 46 -3.29 4.32 2.00
C PHE A 46 -3.68 5.27 3.15
N LYS A 47 -4.79 5.03 3.85
CA LYS A 47 -5.36 5.94 4.86
C LYS A 47 -4.34 6.36 5.92
N PHE A 48 -3.51 5.42 6.34
CA PHE A 48 -2.56 5.57 7.44
C PHE A 48 -1.12 5.86 6.99
N PHE A 49 -0.87 5.93 5.68
CA PHE A 49 0.44 6.22 5.13
C PHE A 49 0.49 7.66 4.64
N ASP A 50 1.47 8.44 5.08
CA ASP A 50 1.75 9.70 4.42
C ASP A 50 2.18 9.44 2.97
N ALA A 51 1.74 10.30 2.05
CA ALA A 51 2.02 10.12 0.62
C ALA A 51 3.53 10.05 0.34
N ASN A 52 4.35 10.77 1.12
CA ASN A 52 5.81 10.74 1.01
C ASN A 52 6.43 9.36 1.36
N ARG A 53 5.74 8.53 2.16
CA ARG A 53 6.19 7.18 2.56
C ARG A 53 5.92 6.13 1.48
N LEU A 54 5.09 6.45 0.49
CA LEU A 54 4.90 5.58 -0.67
C LEU A 54 6.19 5.51 -1.48
N ARG A 55 6.66 4.29 -1.76
CA ARG A 55 7.67 4.07 -2.77
C ARG A 55 6.95 3.68 -4.05
N ILE A 56 7.35 4.29 -5.15
CA ILE A 56 6.78 4.01 -6.46
C ILE A 56 7.91 3.80 -7.47
N TRP A 57 7.73 2.89 -8.40
CA TRP A 57 8.69 2.52 -9.43
C TRP A 57 8.07 2.67 -10.79
N LYS A 58 8.86 3.13 -11.76
CA LYS A 58 8.50 3.03 -13.17
C LYS A 58 8.70 1.59 -13.63
N VAL A 59 7.69 1.07 -14.31
CA VAL A 59 7.71 -0.26 -14.92
C VAL A 59 7.06 -0.18 -16.30
N GLN A 60 7.21 -1.24 -17.09
CA GLN A 60 6.52 -1.40 -18.36
C GLN A 60 6.09 -2.85 -18.50
N ILE A 61 5.01 -3.22 -17.82
CA ILE A 61 4.53 -4.61 -17.74
C ILE A 61 3.21 -4.70 -18.48
N CYS A 62 3.11 -5.62 -19.43
CA CYS A 62 1.86 -5.81 -20.17
C CYS A 62 0.77 -6.36 -19.25
N ALA A 63 -0.47 -5.88 -19.40
CA ALA A 63 -1.58 -6.29 -18.55
C ALA A 63 -2.00 -7.77 -18.73
N ASP A 64 -1.53 -8.44 -19.77
CA ASP A 64 -1.76 -9.88 -20.02
C ASP A 64 -0.65 -10.77 -19.44
N ASN A 65 0.42 -10.18 -18.87
CA ASN A 65 1.55 -10.94 -18.34
C ASN A 65 1.38 -11.28 -16.85
N ASP A 66 0.45 -12.20 -16.55
CA ASP A 66 0.13 -12.68 -15.20
C ASP A 66 1.37 -13.17 -14.43
N LYS A 67 2.32 -13.79 -15.14
CA LYS A 67 3.54 -14.35 -14.54
C LYS A 67 4.46 -13.24 -14.03
N GLU A 68 4.74 -12.24 -14.85
CA GLU A 68 5.59 -11.11 -14.45
C GLU A 68 4.94 -10.29 -13.33
N LEU A 69 3.61 -10.21 -13.30
CA LEU A 69 2.84 -9.52 -12.26
C LEU A 69 2.83 -10.26 -10.92
N SER A 70 2.80 -11.59 -10.94
CA SER A 70 2.87 -12.42 -9.72
C SER A 70 4.29 -12.52 -9.14
N GLU A 71 5.32 -12.47 -9.99
CA GLU A 71 6.74 -12.53 -9.61
C GLU A 71 7.42 -11.14 -9.63
N LEU A 72 6.65 -10.06 -9.44
CA LEU A 72 7.10 -8.67 -9.52
C LEU A 72 8.37 -8.38 -8.69
N THR A 73 9.54 -8.43 -9.34
CA THR A 73 10.84 -8.09 -8.77
C THR A 73 11.24 -6.68 -9.19
N LEU A 74 11.29 -5.76 -8.23
CA LEU A 74 11.59 -4.34 -8.51
C LEU A 74 13.10 -4.04 -8.56
N HIS A 75 13.96 -5.05 -8.51
CA HIS A 75 15.41 -4.90 -8.36
C HIS A 75 16.08 -4.14 -9.52
N ASN A 76 15.53 -4.24 -10.73
CA ASN A 76 16.06 -3.56 -11.92
C ASN A 76 15.21 -2.35 -12.35
N ASN A 77 14.16 -2.02 -11.60
CA ASN A 77 13.23 -0.95 -11.98
C ASN A 77 13.61 0.39 -11.36
N GLU A 78 13.40 1.46 -12.12
CA GLU A 78 13.76 2.82 -11.70
C GLU A 78 12.78 3.33 -10.64
N GLN A 79 13.29 3.60 -9.43
CA GLN A 79 12.49 4.21 -8.37
C GLN A 79 12.25 5.70 -8.65
N LEU A 80 10.99 6.13 -8.61
CA LEU A 80 10.64 7.53 -8.86
C LEU A 80 10.92 8.40 -7.61
N LEU A 81 11.76 9.40 -7.79
CA LEU A 81 12.20 10.31 -6.72
C LEU A 81 11.28 11.52 -6.63
N ALA A 82 10.81 11.86 -5.43
CA ALA A 82 9.78 12.88 -5.20
C ALA A 82 10.12 14.27 -5.78
N LYS A 83 11.41 14.63 -5.83
CA LYS A 83 11.90 15.93 -6.32
C LYS A 83 11.89 16.08 -7.86
N MET A 84 11.74 14.97 -8.58
CA MET A 84 11.79 14.96 -10.04
C MET A 84 10.40 15.18 -10.64
N LYS A 85 10.35 15.68 -11.86
CA LYS A 85 9.09 15.89 -12.59
C LYS A 85 8.62 14.60 -13.22
N VAL A 86 7.31 14.47 -13.40
CA VAL A 86 6.71 13.31 -14.09
C VAL A 86 7.30 13.16 -15.50
N ASN A 87 7.46 14.25 -16.25
CA ASN A 87 8.04 14.23 -17.60
C ASN A 87 9.51 13.77 -17.67
N SER A 88 10.24 13.79 -16.56
CA SER A 88 11.64 13.35 -16.52
C SER A 88 11.74 11.82 -16.61
N TYR A 89 10.68 11.12 -16.19
CA TYR A 89 10.59 9.66 -16.26
C TYR A 89 9.73 9.18 -17.42
N PHE A 90 8.70 9.94 -17.77
CA PHE A 90 7.79 9.65 -18.88
C PHE A 90 7.99 10.70 -19.97
N THR A 91 9.12 10.61 -20.67
CA THR A 91 9.45 11.45 -21.83
C THR A 91 8.51 11.15 -22.99
N ASP A 92 8.36 9.86 -23.28
CA ASP A 92 7.53 9.35 -24.37
C ASP A 92 6.08 9.14 -23.92
N LYS A 93 5.22 8.76 -24.87
CA LYS A 93 3.86 8.32 -24.54
C LYS A 93 3.97 6.93 -23.86
N PRO A 94 3.37 6.73 -22.67
CA PRO A 94 3.26 5.41 -22.07
C PRO A 94 2.54 4.44 -23.00
N LEU A 95 2.92 3.16 -22.97
CA LEU A 95 2.29 2.13 -23.79
C LEU A 95 0.86 1.87 -23.33
N ASP A 96 -0.06 1.75 -24.27
CA ASP A 96 -1.43 1.39 -23.95
C ASP A 96 -1.46 -0.07 -23.41
N ASN A 97 -2.41 -0.37 -22.51
CA ASN A 97 -2.55 -1.68 -21.85
C ASN A 97 -1.34 -2.18 -21.03
N HIS A 98 -0.48 -1.27 -20.56
CA HIS A 98 0.63 -1.60 -19.67
C HIS A 98 0.44 -0.98 -18.29
N ILE A 99 0.95 -1.67 -17.27
CA ILE A 99 1.22 -1.07 -15.96
C ILE A 99 2.46 -0.18 -16.12
N HIS A 100 2.33 1.08 -15.68
CA HIS A 100 3.39 2.09 -15.76
C HIS A 100 4.06 2.31 -14.41
N ILE A 101 3.30 2.10 -13.33
CA ILE A 101 3.76 2.37 -11.98
C ILE A 101 3.40 1.20 -11.07
N VAL A 102 4.39 0.71 -10.33
CA VAL A 102 4.16 -0.14 -9.16
C VAL A 102 4.32 0.70 -7.91
N VAL A 103 3.34 0.60 -7.01
CA VAL A 103 3.29 1.28 -5.71
C VAL A 103 3.53 0.24 -4.64
N LYS A 104 4.59 0.41 -3.86
CA LYS A 104 4.85 -0.39 -2.67
C LYS A 104 4.63 0.48 -1.43
N PRO A 105 3.66 0.15 -0.57
CA PRO A 105 3.63 0.73 0.76
C PRO A 105 4.91 0.31 1.50
N LEU A 106 5.49 1.23 2.30
CA LEU A 106 6.63 0.85 3.14
C LEU A 106 6.11 -0.17 4.17
N GLU A 107 6.69 -1.37 4.17
CA GLU A 107 6.44 -2.41 5.17
C GLU A 107 6.59 -1.76 6.56
N LEU A 108 5.47 -1.54 7.24
CA LEU A 108 5.51 -1.37 8.67
C LEU A 108 5.89 -2.75 9.22
N ILE A 109 6.89 -2.78 10.09
CA ILE A 109 7.27 -3.99 10.82
C ILE A 109 5.96 -4.55 11.39
N HIS A 110 5.53 -5.69 10.86
CA HIS A 110 4.43 -6.44 11.44
C HIS A 110 4.96 -7.01 12.74
N ILE A 111 4.88 -6.23 13.82
CA ILE A 111 5.29 -6.68 15.14
C ILE A 111 4.34 -7.82 15.49
N SER A 112 4.87 -9.04 15.59
CA SER A 112 4.09 -10.18 16.04
C SER A 112 3.54 -9.85 17.42
N LEU A 113 2.22 -9.76 17.52
CA LEU A 113 1.54 -9.51 18.79
C LEU A 113 1.97 -10.52 19.86
N LYS A 114 2.23 -11.77 19.45
CA LYS A 114 2.79 -12.80 20.32
C LYS A 114 4.10 -12.35 20.98
N LEU A 115 5.02 -11.73 20.23
CA LEU A 115 6.26 -11.18 20.77
C LEU A 115 6.01 -10.00 21.70
N VAL A 116 5.02 -9.15 21.42
CA VAL A 116 4.65 -8.02 22.30
C VAL A 116 4.18 -8.53 23.67
N LEU A 117 3.38 -9.60 23.66
CA LEU A 117 2.87 -10.25 24.87
C LEU A 117 3.98 -10.98 25.63
N GLU A 118 4.82 -11.77 24.93
CA GLU A 118 5.94 -12.50 25.54
C GLU A 118 7.00 -11.55 26.12
N ALA A 119 7.25 -10.41 25.48
CA ALA A 119 8.19 -9.40 25.97
C ALA A 119 7.61 -8.50 27.09
N GLY A 120 6.33 -8.68 27.47
CA GLY A 120 5.69 -7.89 28.52
C GLY A 120 5.55 -6.40 28.20
N LEU A 121 5.56 -6.04 26.91
CA LEU A 121 5.50 -4.65 26.45
C LEU A 121 4.07 -4.07 26.52
N LEU A 122 3.06 -4.92 26.64
CA LEU A 122 1.65 -4.54 26.81
C LEU A 122 1.13 -5.10 28.14
N ARG A 123 0.64 -4.21 29.01
CA ARG A 123 0.05 -4.57 30.31
C ARG A 123 -1.44 -4.81 30.17
N GLU A 124 -2.03 -5.56 31.10
CA GLU A 124 -3.49 -5.74 31.20
C GLU A 124 -4.21 -4.38 31.21
N GLY A 125 -5.26 -4.22 30.41
CA GLY A 125 -5.96 -2.94 30.20
C GLY A 125 -5.22 -1.95 29.30
N GLY A 126 -4.02 -2.29 28.83
CA GLY A 126 -3.26 -1.48 27.86
C GLY A 126 -3.84 -1.59 26.45
N SER A 127 -3.84 -0.47 25.72
CA SER A 127 -4.27 -0.42 24.33
C SER A 127 -3.08 -0.49 23.38
N VAL A 128 -3.22 -1.24 22.29
CA VAL A 128 -2.27 -1.29 21.18
C VAL A 128 -2.98 -1.00 19.86
N GLU A 129 -2.29 -0.28 18.99
CA GLU A 129 -2.70 -0.11 17.59
C GLU A 129 -1.87 -1.05 16.72
N TYR A 130 -2.52 -1.90 15.92
CA TYR A 130 -1.84 -2.84 15.04
C TYR A 130 -2.44 -2.82 13.64
N LEU A 131 -1.60 -3.05 12.64
CA LEU A 131 -2.03 -3.12 11.24
C LEU A 131 -2.53 -4.53 10.92
N GLY A 132 -3.82 -4.68 10.65
CA GLY A 132 -4.35 -5.88 10.01
C GLY A 132 -4.34 -5.74 8.48
N ARG A 133 -4.85 -6.77 7.79
CA ARG A 133 -4.73 -6.93 6.33
C ARG A 133 -5.08 -5.70 5.48
N TYR A 134 -6.00 -4.85 5.93
CA TYR A 134 -6.45 -3.65 5.21
C TYR A 134 -6.74 -2.42 6.09
N ARG A 135 -6.54 -2.49 7.42
CA ARG A 135 -6.82 -1.36 8.34
C ARG A 135 -6.02 -1.47 9.64
N ILE A 136 -5.78 -0.32 10.28
CA ILE A 136 -5.25 -0.27 11.64
C ILE A 136 -6.41 -0.51 12.61
N TYR A 137 -6.22 -1.46 13.51
CA TYR A 137 -7.12 -1.77 14.60
C TYR A 137 -6.56 -1.18 15.88
N ARG A 138 -7.42 -0.60 16.71
CA ARG A 138 -7.14 -0.36 18.12
C ARG A 138 -7.74 -1.52 18.91
N ALA A 139 -6.94 -2.13 19.76
CA ALA A 139 -7.42 -3.17 20.65
C ALA A 139 -6.89 -2.98 22.07
N MET A 140 -7.70 -3.39 23.03
CA MET A 140 -7.33 -3.46 24.44
C MET A 140 -6.94 -4.90 24.80
N LEU A 141 -5.86 -5.05 25.55
CA LEU A 141 -5.49 -6.35 26.13
C LEU A 141 -6.40 -6.66 27.32
N HIS A 142 -7.16 -7.75 27.22
CA HIS A 142 -7.97 -8.28 28.30
C HIS A 142 -7.82 -9.81 28.39
N GLU A 143 -7.43 -10.33 29.55
CA GLU A 143 -7.26 -11.78 29.81
C GLU A 143 -6.36 -12.49 28.77
N ARG A 144 -5.30 -11.82 28.29
CA ARG A 144 -4.42 -12.29 27.19
C ARG A 144 -5.04 -12.32 25.79
N TYR A 145 -6.21 -11.71 25.60
CA TYR A 145 -6.85 -11.52 24.31
C TYR A 145 -6.86 -10.03 23.93
N LEU A 146 -6.84 -9.73 22.63
CA LEU A 146 -7.10 -8.39 22.13
C LEU A 146 -8.58 -8.21 21.82
N CYS A 147 -9.20 -7.21 22.45
CA CYS A 147 -10.57 -6.81 22.17
C CYS A 147 -10.54 -5.55 21.28
N THR A 148 -11.01 -5.65 20.04
CA THR A 148 -11.13 -4.50 19.13
C THR A 148 -12.44 -3.76 19.37
N GLU A 149 -12.39 -2.44 19.48
CA GLU A 149 -13.58 -1.60 19.53
C GLU A 149 -14.08 -1.32 18.11
N GLU A 150 -15.02 -2.14 17.59
CA GLU A 150 -15.84 -1.78 16.42
C GLU A 150 -17.33 -2.07 16.72
N PRO A 151 -18.27 -1.33 16.10
CA PRO A 151 -19.68 -1.39 16.44
C PRO A 151 -20.27 -2.73 15.99
N LYS A 152 -20.46 -3.61 16.99
CA LYS A 152 -21.08 -4.96 16.99
C LYS A 152 -20.07 -6.11 17.15
N ASN A 153 -19.84 -6.46 18.41
CA ASN A 153 -19.59 -7.80 18.96
C ASN A 153 -19.22 -8.91 17.95
N GLN A 154 -17.99 -8.93 17.45
CA GLN A 154 -17.40 -10.14 16.89
C GLN A 154 -16.07 -10.41 17.60
N ARG A 155 -15.98 -11.54 18.31
CA ARG A 155 -14.76 -11.99 18.97
C ARG A 155 -13.92 -12.75 17.93
N TYR A 156 -12.69 -12.33 17.72
CA TYR A 156 -11.75 -13.03 16.83
C TYR A 156 -10.78 -13.85 17.67
N ASP A 157 -10.41 -15.03 17.18
CA ASP A 157 -9.33 -15.81 17.79
C ASP A 157 -7.94 -15.30 17.38
N LEU A 158 -6.89 -15.89 17.96
CA LEU A 158 -5.49 -15.51 17.69
C LEU A 158 -5.04 -15.78 16.24
N SER A 159 -5.88 -16.41 15.41
CA SER A 159 -5.65 -16.59 13.97
C SER A 159 -6.34 -15.52 13.11
N GLY A 160 -7.13 -14.63 13.73
CA GLY A 160 -7.94 -13.63 13.03
C GLY A 160 -9.24 -14.19 12.45
N SER A 161 -9.65 -15.40 12.85
CA SER A 161 -10.92 -16.00 12.44
C SER A 161 -12.04 -15.55 13.37
N PRO A 162 -13.23 -15.16 12.85
CA PRO A 162 -14.37 -14.83 13.70
C PRO A 162 -14.87 -16.09 14.41
N ARG A 163 -15.18 -15.96 15.71
CA ARG A 163 -16.02 -16.93 16.44
C ARG A 163 -17.50 -16.68 16.17
#